data_AF-A0A392MZY6-F1
#
_entry.id   AF-A0A392MZY6-F1
#
_cell.length_a   1.000
_cell.length_b   1.000
_cell.length_c   1.000
_cell.angle_alpha   90.00
_cell.angle_beta   90.00
_cell.angle_gamma   90.00
#
_symmetry.space_group_name_H-M   'P 1'
#
loop_
_entity.id
_entity.type
_entity.pdbx_description
1 polymer ?
#
loop_
_entity_poly.entity_id
_entity_poly.type
_entity_poly.pdbx_seq_one_letter_code
_entity_poly.pdbx_strand_id
1 'polypeptide(L)'
;MLDCLQLLHFHIGSQIPTTELLADGVGEAAQIYCELLRLGAQMRVLDIGGGLGIDYDGSKSSDSDISVAYGLEEYAAAVVHAVKYVCDRRNVNHPVICSESGRAIVSHHSVLIFEAIGASSNKAPSLSSIGLQYLGEGLSEEALADYQNISAATLRGEHEACLLYTDQFKKRCVEQFKQGTLGIEQLAAVDGLCDLITETIGAKDLVKKYHMNLSVFTSIPDFWSIDQLFPIVPIHRLDEKPTVRGILSDLTCDSDGKIDKFIGGESSLPLHELEGHGGGYYLGMFLGGAYEEALGGLHNLFGGPSVVRVLQSDGPHGFAVTRAVSGPSCADVLRVMQHEPQLMFETLKHRALEFCEQHDDDSVVNAAGLANSLARSFDNMPYLVSSSTCCLNALTNNDGFYYCSGDDFSAADSASV
;
A
#
# COMPACT_ATOMS: atom_id res chain seq x y z
N MET A 1 -9.73 26.14 -45.65
CA MET A 1 -9.32 25.37 -44.47
C MET A 1 -10.11 25.68 -43.21
N LEU A 2 -10.88 26.79 -43.11
CA LEU A 2 -11.80 26.99 -41.98
C LEU A 2 -12.89 25.90 -41.89
N ASP A 3 -13.19 25.27 -43.01
CA ASP A 3 -14.01 24.08 -43.16
C ASP A 3 -13.43 22.82 -42.47
N CYS A 4 -12.11 22.77 -42.27
CA CYS A 4 -11.42 21.66 -41.60
C CYS A 4 -11.42 21.80 -40.07
N LEU A 5 -11.59 23.01 -39.53
CA LEU A 5 -11.67 23.24 -38.10
C LEU A 5 -13.08 22.96 -37.60
N GLN A 6 -13.25 21.81 -36.93
CA GLN A 6 -14.58 21.30 -36.53
C GLN A 6 -14.71 20.97 -35.04
N LEU A 7 -13.61 20.96 -34.30
CA LEU A 7 -13.57 20.57 -32.89
C LEU A 7 -12.77 21.60 -32.10
N LEU A 8 -13.35 22.05 -30.99
CA LEU A 8 -12.63 22.79 -29.95
C LEU A 8 -12.45 21.85 -28.77
N HIS A 9 -11.20 21.67 -28.34
CA HIS A 9 -10.84 20.91 -27.16
C HIS A 9 -10.24 21.84 -26.11
N PHE A 10 -10.56 21.58 -24.85
CA PHE A 10 -9.86 22.14 -23.71
C PHE A 10 -9.83 21.13 -22.56
N HIS A 11 -8.91 21.31 -21.62
CA HIS A 11 -8.80 20.45 -20.44
C HIS A 11 -8.47 21.31 -19.22
N ILE A 12 -9.35 21.27 -18.21
CA ILE A 12 -9.18 22.01 -16.95
C ILE A 12 -8.14 21.30 -16.06
N GLY A 13 -8.18 19.97 -16.05
CA GLY A 13 -7.37 19.12 -15.17
C GLY A 13 -8.16 17.87 -14.75
N SER A 14 -7.49 16.94 -14.07
CA SER A 14 -8.12 15.79 -13.43
C SER A 14 -8.75 16.21 -12.09
N GLN A 15 -9.78 15.49 -11.64
CA GLN A 15 -10.36 15.62 -10.29
C GLN A 15 -10.86 17.05 -9.99
N ILE A 16 -11.78 17.56 -10.81
CA ILE A 16 -12.39 18.89 -10.58
C ILE A 16 -13.34 18.77 -9.38
N PRO A 17 -13.20 19.58 -8.31
CA PRO A 17 -13.91 19.36 -7.06
C PRO A 17 -15.36 19.86 -7.09
N THR A 18 -15.69 20.86 -7.92
CA THR A 18 -17.01 21.50 -7.92
C THR A 18 -17.57 21.77 -9.32
N THR A 19 -18.90 21.82 -9.42
CA THR A 19 -19.61 22.17 -10.65
C THR A 19 -19.47 23.64 -11.03
N GLU A 20 -19.20 24.53 -10.08
CA GLU A 20 -18.98 25.97 -10.36
C GLU A 20 -17.72 26.18 -11.18
N LEU A 21 -16.61 25.55 -10.78
CA LEU A 21 -15.34 25.60 -11.51
C LEU A 21 -15.49 24.98 -12.91
N LEU A 22 -16.19 23.85 -12.99
CA LEU A 22 -16.50 23.20 -14.26
C LEU A 22 -17.33 24.11 -15.17
N ALA A 23 -18.41 24.70 -14.66
CA ALA A 23 -19.31 25.55 -15.44
C ALA A 23 -18.62 26.82 -15.92
N ASP A 24 -17.70 27.39 -15.14
CA ASP A 24 -16.90 28.55 -15.52
C ASP A 24 -15.99 28.22 -16.72
N GLY A 25 -15.19 27.16 -16.62
CA GLY A 25 -14.30 26.73 -17.72
C GLY A 25 -15.05 26.31 -18.98
N VAL A 26 -16.15 25.54 -18.83
CA VAL A 26 -17.02 25.17 -19.97
C VAL A 26 -17.68 26.41 -20.59
N GLY A 27 -18.09 27.37 -19.76
CA GLY A 27 -18.68 28.63 -20.20
C GLY A 27 -17.72 29.45 -21.06
N GLU A 28 -16.46 29.59 -20.63
CA GLU A 28 -15.42 30.25 -21.41
C GLU A 28 -15.17 29.54 -22.75
N ALA A 29 -14.99 28.22 -22.72
CA ALA A 29 -14.78 27.43 -23.93
C ALA A 29 -15.95 27.52 -24.91
N ALA A 30 -17.19 27.55 -24.41
CA ALA A 30 -18.38 27.75 -25.23
C ALA A 30 -18.41 29.14 -25.89
N GLN A 31 -17.88 30.19 -25.24
CA GLN A 31 -17.73 31.52 -25.87
C GLN A 31 -16.72 31.47 -27.02
N ILE A 32 -15.57 30.83 -26.80
CA ILE A 32 -14.54 30.64 -27.83
C ILE A 32 -15.12 29.87 -29.02
N TYR A 33 -15.85 28.77 -28.76
CA TYR A 33 -16.56 27.98 -29.77
C TYR A 33 -17.50 28.86 -30.63
N CYS A 34 -18.31 29.70 -29.99
CA CYS A 34 -19.24 30.60 -30.69
C CYS A 34 -18.51 31.68 -31.52
N GLU A 35 -17.40 32.22 -31.02
CA GLU A 35 -16.60 33.19 -31.78
C GLU A 35 -15.91 32.54 -32.98
N LEU A 36 -15.44 31.30 -32.87
CA LEU A 36 -14.89 30.54 -34.00
C LEU A 36 -15.95 30.31 -35.09
N LEU A 37 -17.18 29.95 -34.71
CA LEU A 37 -18.33 29.89 -35.64
C LEU A 37 -18.57 31.24 -36.31
N ARG A 38 -18.60 32.34 -35.54
CA ARG A 38 -18.81 33.70 -36.06
C ARG A 38 -17.72 34.12 -37.05
N LEU A 39 -16.49 33.65 -36.86
CA LEU A 39 -15.34 33.89 -37.75
C LEU A 39 -15.33 32.97 -38.99
N GLY A 40 -16.29 32.04 -39.12
CA GLY A 40 -16.50 31.22 -40.30
C GLY A 40 -15.93 29.80 -40.22
N ALA A 41 -15.45 29.34 -39.06
CA ALA A 41 -15.08 27.93 -38.86
C ALA A 41 -16.33 27.04 -38.85
N GLN A 42 -16.22 25.81 -39.37
CA GLN A 42 -17.33 24.84 -39.38
C GLN A 42 -17.35 24.00 -38.10
N MET A 43 -17.40 24.65 -36.94
CA MET A 43 -17.40 23.98 -35.64
C MET A 43 -18.61 23.06 -35.48
N ARG A 44 -18.38 21.89 -34.89
CA ARG A 44 -19.40 20.83 -34.66
C ARG A 44 -19.31 20.24 -33.26
N VAL A 45 -18.10 20.09 -32.74
CA VAL A 45 -17.82 19.38 -31.49
C VAL A 45 -17.17 20.33 -30.50
N LEU A 46 -17.66 20.30 -29.26
CA LEU A 46 -17.00 20.88 -28.11
C LEU A 46 -16.57 19.73 -27.19
N ASP A 47 -15.27 19.49 -27.13
CA ASP A 47 -14.66 18.51 -26.26
C ASP A 47 -14.19 19.19 -24.98
N ILE A 48 -14.77 18.77 -23.86
CA ILE A 48 -14.49 19.35 -22.53
C ILE A 48 -13.32 18.67 -21.81
N GLY A 49 -12.70 17.68 -22.46
CA GLY A 49 -11.64 16.87 -21.87
C GLY A 49 -12.12 16.04 -20.68
N GLY A 50 -11.18 15.66 -19.82
CA GLY A 50 -11.46 14.96 -18.56
C GLY A 50 -11.90 15.89 -17.43
N GLY A 51 -11.76 15.40 -16.20
CA GLY A 51 -11.99 16.21 -14.98
C GLY A 51 -13.20 15.82 -14.15
N LEU A 52 -14.09 14.96 -14.66
CA LEU A 52 -15.08 14.28 -13.82
C LEU A 52 -14.35 13.53 -12.71
N GLY A 53 -14.51 14.00 -11.47
CA GLY A 53 -13.81 13.47 -10.31
C GLY A 53 -14.52 12.28 -9.68
N ILE A 54 -13.81 11.62 -8.78
CA ILE A 54 -14.29 10.49 -7.98
C ILE A 54 -14.25 10.88 -6.50
N ASP A 55 -15.27 10.47 -5.76
CA ASP A 55 -15.31 10.59 -4.31
C ASP A 55 -14.53 9.44 -3.67
N TYR A 56 -13.23 9.64 -3.39
CA TYR A 56 -12.37 8.59 -2.82
C TYR A 56 -12.57 8.39 -1.32
N ASP A 57 -12.96 9.44 -0.59
CA ASP A 57 -13.12 9.42 0.87
C ASP A 57 -14.58 9.25 1.33
N GLY A 58 -15.54 9.36 0.41
CA GLY A 58 -16.97 9.22 0.69
C GLY A 58 -17.61 10.45 1.33
N SER A 59 -16.87 11.56 1.44
CA SER A 59 -17.31 12.77 2.13
C SER A 59 -18.29 13.61 1.29
N LYS A 60 -18.27 13.46 -0.04
CA LYS A 60 -19.00 14.32 -0.99
C LYS A 60 -18.75 15.82 -0.75
N SER A 61 -17.52 16.16 -0.43
CA SER A 61 -17.10 17.53 -0.10
C SER A 61 -16.32 18.19 -1.23
N SER A 62 -16.44 19.52 -1.32
CA SER A 62 -15.59 20.41 -2.14
C SER A 62 -14.30 20.82 -1.43
N ASP A 63 -14.25 20.63 -0.12
CA ASP A 63 -13.13 21.07 0.74
C ASP A 63 -12.05 19.99 0.86
N SER A 64 -12.20 18.88 0.16
CA SER A 64 -11.28 17.75 0.13
C SER A 64 -10.72 17.57 -1.29
N ASP A 65 -9.41 17.51 -1.42
CA ASP A 65 -8.71 17.36 -2.72
C ASP A 65 -8.92 15.97 -3.36
N ILE A 66 -9.42 15.01 -2.58
CA ILE A 66 -9.65 13.62 -2.99
C ILE A 66 -11.15 13.28 -3.13
N SER A 67 -12.02 14.28 -3.08
CA SER A 67 -13.48 14.13 -3.18
C SER A 67 -14.06 15.07 -4.24
N VAL A 68 -15.36 14.94 -4.49
CA VAL A 68 -16.16 15.87 -5.30
C VAL A 68 -17.47 16.21 -4.59
N ALA A 69 -17.95 17.44 -4.78
CA ALA A 69 -19.21 17.91 -4.20
C ALA A 69 -20.45 17.65 -5.08
N TYR A 70 -20.32 16.79 -6.10
CA TYR A 70 -21.36 16.57 -7.10
C TYR A 70 -21.50 15.10 -7.49
N GLY A 71 -22.69 14.74 -7.97
CA GLY A 71 -22.95 13.49 -8.68
C GLY A 71 -22.77 13.60 -10.20
N LEU A 72 -22.82 12.45 -10.88
CA LEU A 72 -22.70 12.37 -12.35
C LEU A 72 -23.77 13.22 -13.07
N GLU A 73 -25.01 13.20 -12.57
CA GLU A 73 -26.11 13.97 -13.17
C GLU A 73 -25.89 15.48 -13.02
N GLU A 74 -25.37 15.94 -11.88
CA GLU A 74 -25.07 17.34 -11.61
C GLU A 74 -23.90 17.82 -12.49
N TYR A 75 -22.85 17.00 -12.64
CA TYR A 75 -21.76 17.25 -13.59
C TYR A 75 -22.29 17.41 -15.02
N ALA A 76 -23.09 16.46 -15.50
CA ALA A 76 -23.65 16.50 -16.84
C ALA A 76 -24.57 17.72 -17.05
N ALA A 77 -25.42 18.02 -16.06
CA ALA A 77 -26.30 19.18 -16.09
C ALA A 77 -25.52 20.49 -16.13
N ALA A 78 -24.48 20.64 -15.32
CA ALA A 78 -23.63 21.83 -15.29
C ALA A 78 -22.98 22.11 -16.65
N VAL A 79 -22.40 21.08 -17.29
CA VAL A 79 -21.82 21.17 -18.63
C VAL A 79 -22.87 21.58 -19.66
N VAL A 80 -24.00 20.85 -19.72
CA VAL A 80 -25.05 21.09 -20.71
C VAL A 80 -25.65 22.49 -20.53
N HIS A 81 -25.89 22.93 -19.29
CA HIS A 81 -26.44 24.25 -18.99
C HIS A 81 -25.47 25.37 -19.39
N ALA A 82 -24.18 25.24 -19.08
CA ALA A 82 -23.17 26.24 -19.46
C ALA A 82 -23.09 26.41 -20.98
N VAL A 83 -23.00 25.30 -21.73
CA VAL A 83 -22.97 25.32 -23.20
C VAL A 83 -24.25 25.90 -23.78
N LYS A 84 -25.42 25.44 -23.28
CA LYS A 84 -26.73 25.92 -23.73
C LYS A 84 -26.88 27.42 -23.52
N TYR A 85 -26.53 27.92 -22.34
CA TYR A 85 -26.65 29.33 -22.00
C TYR A 85 -25.91 30.23 -22.98
N VAL A 86 -24.68 29.87 -23.34
CA VAL A 86 -23.86 30.64 -24.29
C VAL A 86 -24.42 30.54 -25.71
N CYS A 87 -24.75 29.32 -26.17
CA CYS A 87 -25.21 29.10 -27.53
C CYS A 87 -26.56 29.78 -27.81
N ASP A 88 -27.51 29.71 -26.86
CA ASP A 88 -28.84 30.34 -26.99
C ASP A 88 -28.71 31.87 -27.09
N ARG A 89 -27.85 32.49 -26.28
CA ARG A 89 -27.61 33.95 -26.32
C ARG A 89 -26.96 34.41 -27.63
N ARG A 90 -26.14 33.56 -28.26
CA ARG A 90 -25.49 33.84 -29.54
C ARG A 90 -26.32 33.38 -30.73
N ASN A 91 -27.47 32.73 -30.50
CA ASN A 91 -28.35 32.17 -31.50
C ASN A 91 -27.61 31.23 -32.48
N VAL A 92 -26.76 30.36 -31.94
CA VAL A 92 -26.03 29.31 -32.69
C VAL A 92 -26.57 27.92 -32.34
N ASN A 93 -26.42 26.98 -33.27
CA ASN A 93 -26.77 25.58 -33.02
C ASN A 93 -25.88 24.99 -31.92
N HIS A 94 -26.47 24.13 -31.09
CA HIS A 94 -25.74 23.44 -30.02
C HIS A 94 -24.73 22.43 -30.61
N PRO A 95 -23.49 22.38 -30.10
CA PRO A 95 -22.51 21.39 -30.52
C PRO A 95 -22.84 19.98 -30.02
N VAL A 96 -22.18 18.98 -30.60
CA VAL A 96 -21.95 17.70 -29.92
C VAL A 96 -20.97 17.94 -28.78
N ILE A 97 -21.30 17.47 -27.58
CA ILE A 97 -20.42 17.55 -26.42
C ILE A 97 -19.67 16.21 -26.28
N CYS A 98 -18.35 16.28 -26.17
CA CYS A 98 -17.48 15.14 -25.87
C CYS A 98 -16.81 15.32 -24.51
N SER A 99 -16.57 14.23 -23.79
CA SER A 99 -15.84 14.21 -22.53
C SER A 99 -14.87 13.03 -22.49
N GLU A 100 -13.69 13.26 -21.92
CA GLU A 100 -12.59 12.30 -21.79
C GLU A 100 -12.44 11.86 -20.32
N SER A 101 -13.55 11.50 -19.68
CA SER A 101 -13.64 11.19 -18.24
C SER A 101 -13.01 9.84 -17.86
N GLY A 102 -11.71 9.67 -18.13
CA GLY A 102 -10.98 8.41 -17.93
C GLY A 102 -11.02 7.89 -16.50
N ARG A 103 -10.55 8.69 -15.52
CA ARG A 103 -10.54 8.35 -14.08
C ARG A 103 -11.91 7.85 -13.61
N ALA A 104 -12.96 8.60 -13.92
CA ALA A 104 -14.31 8.22 -13.51
C ALA A 104 -14.79 6.88 -14.06
N ILE A 105 -14.41 6.53 -15.28
CA ILE A 105 -14.79 5.26 -15.92
C ILE A 105 -14.05 4.08 -15.29
N VAL A 106 -12.75 4.25 -14.99
CA VAL A 106 -11.90 3.12 -14.62
C VAL A 106 -11.62 3.00 -13.12
N SER A 107 -11.77 4.02 -12.28
CA SER A 107 -11.37 3.90 -10.86
C SER A 107 -12.01 2.71 -10.14
N HIS A 108 -13.30 2.45 -10.36
CA HIS A 108 -14.06 1.41 -9.63
C HIS A 108 -13.85 -0.04 -10.13
N HIS A 109 -13.19 -0.24 -11.28
CA HIS A 109 -13.22 -1.53 -11.96
C HIS A 109 -12.25 -2.58 -11.40
N SER A 110 -11.30 -2.18 -10.55
CA SER A 110 -10.29 -3.06 -9.97
C SER A 110 -10.26 -2.95 -8.44
N VAL A 111 -9.85 -4.06 -7.82
CA VAL A 111 -9.55 -4.14 -6.39
C VAL A 111 -8.20 -4.82 -6.25
N LEU A 112 -7.27 -4.16 -5.55
CA LEU A 112 -5.97 -4.76 -5.22
C LEU A 112 -6.14 -5.54 -3.92
N ILE A 113 -5.88 -6.84 -3.96
CA ILE A 113 -5.97 -7.72 -2.80
C ILE A 113 -4.55 -8.10 -2.36
N PHE A 114 -4.26 -7.94 -1.08
CA PHE A 114 -2.95 -8.23 -0.51
C PHE A 114 -3.07 -8.81 0.91
N GLU A 115 -2.11 -9.64 1.28
CA GLU A 115 -2.09 -10.40 2.54
C GLU A 115 -1.27 -9.70 3.61
N ALA A 116 -1.76 -9.66 4.85
CA ALA A 116 -0.95 -9.30 6.01
C ALA A 116 -0.21 -10.54 6.50
N ILE A 117 1.10 -10.57 6.30
CA ILE A 117 1.96 -11.71 6.63
C ILE A 117 2.41 -11.71 8.10
N GLY A 118 2.26 -10.58 8.78
CA GLY A 118 2.62 -10.45 10.18
C GLY A 118 2.22 -9.10 10.75
N ALA A 119 2.22 -9.01 12.07
CA ALA A 119 1.98 -7.77 12.78
C ALA A 119 3.04 -7.64 13.87
N SER A 120 3.71 -6.49 13.90
CA SER A 120 4.63 -6.12 14.97
C SER A 120 4.03 -4.98 15.78
N SER A 121 4.12 -5.09 17.10
CA SER A 121 3.88 -3.96 18.00
C SER A 121 5.22 -3.41 18.43
N ASN A 122 5.31 -2.08 18.61
CA ASN A 122 6.44 -1.46 19.30
C ASN A 122 6.33 -1.83 20.79
N LYS A 123 6.74 -3.05 21.13
CA LYS A 123 6.94 -3.46 22.53
C LYS A 123 8.43 -3.35 22.81
N ALA A 124 8.80 -2.46 23.73
CA ALA A 124 10.11 -2.56 24.35
C ALA A 124 10.24 -3.95 25.01
N PRO A 125 11.47 -4.48 25.14
CA PRO A 125 11.70 -5.69 25.92
C PRO A 125 11.07 -5.54 27.31
N SER A 126 10.34 -6.56 27.75
CA SER A 126 9.73 -6.56 29.07
C SER A 126 10.81 -6.35 30.12
N LEU A 127 10.60 -5.38 31.03
CA LEU A 127 11.56 -5.08 32.09
C LEU A 127 11.79 -6.33 32.96
N SER A 128 12.95 -6.94 32.83
CA SER A 128 13.33 -8.13 33.59
C SER A 128 13.92 -7.76 34.95
N SER A 129 14.00 -8.73 35.86
CA SER A 129 14.69 -8.57 37.14
C SER A 129 16.16 -8.16 36.98
N ILE A 130 16.80 -8.61 35.90
CA ILE A 130 18.15 -8.24 35.51
C ILE A 130 18.18 -6.79 34.99
N GLY A 131 17.18 -6.37 34.21
CA GLY A 131 17.04 -4.97 33.77
C GLY A 131 16.96 -3.98 34.94
N LEU A 132 16.26 -4.35 36.02
CA LEU A 132 16.20 -3.55 37.25
C LEU A 132 17.58 -3.40 37.93
N GLN A 133 18.44 -4.41 37.86
CA GLN A 133 19.80 -4.34 38.40
C GLN A 133 20.65 -3.36 37.60
N TYR A 134 20.57 -3.39 36.27
CA TYR A 134 21.29 -2.47 35.39
C TYR A 134 20.90 -1.00 35.59
N LEU A 135 19.63 -0.73 35.89
CA LEU A 135 19.17 0.62 36.26
C LEU A 135 19.76 1.07 37.62
N GLY A 136 19.96 0.15 38.57
CA GLY A 136 20.48 0.46 39.90
C GLY A 136 21.98 0.73 39.95
N GLU A 137 22.77 0.15 39.04
CA GLU A 137 24.24 0.15 39.13
C GLU A 137 24.96 1.15 38.21
N GLY A 138 24.27 1.89 37.34
CA GLY A 138 24.99 2.80 36.43
C GLY A 138 24.19 3.86 35.69
N LEU A 139 23.08 4.33 36.26
CA LEU A 139 22.49 5.61 35.81
C LEU A 139 23.31 6.78 36.38
N SER A 140 23.47 7.85 35.60
CA SER A 140 24.06 9.10 36.11
C SER A 140 23.17 9.73 37.20
N GLU A 141 23.74 10.61 38.01
CA GLU A 141 22.98 11.38 39.01
C GLU A 141 21.83 12.16 38.36
N GLU A 142 22.04 12.71 37.16
CA GLU A 142 20.98 13.42 36.45
C GLU A 142 19.89 12.47 35.94
N ALA A 143 20.24 11.30 35.40
CA ALA A 143 19.25 10.31 34.96
C ALA A 143 18.42 9.78 36.16
N LEU A 144 19.06 9.61 37.32
CA LEU A 144 18.38 9.23 38.55
C LEU A 144 17.41 10.32 39.04
N ALA A 145 17.77 11.60 38.90
CA ALA A 145 16.89 12.72 39.23
C ALA A 145 15.65 12.75 38.34
N ASP A 146 15.78 12.49 37.04
CA ASP A 146 14.63 12.39 36.14
C ASP A 146 13.72 11.21 36.54
N TYR A 147 14.29 10.05 36.88
CA TYR A 147 13.52 8.90 37.37
C TYR A 147 12.75 9.21 38.67
N GLN A 148 13.36 9.96 39.58
CA GLN A 148 12.69 10.42 40.80
C GLN A 148 11.51 11.36 40.48
N ASN A 149 11.66 12.24 39.49
CA ASN A 149 10.57 13.10 39.02
C ASN A 149 9.41 12.30 38.44
N ILE A 150 9.70 11.26 37.63
CA ILE A 150 8.69 10.31 37.11
C ILE A 150 7.95 9.63 38.27
N SER A 151 8.69 9.07 39.22
CA SER A 151 8.12 8.36 40.37
C SER A 151 7.22 9.29 41.19
N ALA A 152 7.67 10.52 41.45
CA ALA A 152 6.91 11.51 42.19
C ALA A 152 5.63 11.96 41.43
N ALA A 153 5.72 12.16 40.10
CA ALA A 153 4.56 12.49 39.27
C ALA A 153 3.55 11.33 39.21
N THR A 154 4.04 10.09 39.12
CA THR A 154 3.22 8.87 39.15
C THR A 154 2.45 8.74 40.46
N LEU A 155 3.12 8.96 41.60
CA LEU A 155 2.48 8.94 42.93
C LEU A 155 1.43 10.05 43.10
N ARG A 156 1.62 11.20 42.44
CA ARG A 156 0.66 12.32 42.45
C ARG A 156 -0.47 12.17 41.42
N GLY A 157 -0.41 11.19 40.53
CA GLY A 157 -1.38 11.01 39.44
C GLY A 157 -1.28 12.08 38.35
N GLU A 158 -0.13 12.74 38.21
CA GLU A 158 0.10 13.79 37.21
C GLU A 158 0.51 13.18 35.87
N HIS A 159 -0.45 12.74 35.06
CA HIS A 159 -0.17 11.98 33.83
C HIS A 159 0.66 12.76 32.79
N GLU A 160 0.33 14.04 32.54
CA GLU A 160 1.07 14.87 31.59
C GLU A 160 2.53 15.11 32.04
N ALA A 161 2.73 15.38 33.33
CA ALA A 161 4.07 15.54 33.89
C ALA A 161 4.86 14.23 33.84
N CYS A 162 4.20 13.10 34.10
CA CYS A 162 4.79 11.78 33.99
C CYS A 162 5.28 11.48 32.57
N LEU A 163 4.47 11.79 31.55
CA LEU A 163 4.87 11.67 30.14
C LEU A 163 6.08 12.55 29.80
N LEU A 164 6.03 13.82 30.22
CA LEU A 164 7.12 14.76 29.97
C LEU A 164 8.43 14.30 30.61
N TYR A 165 8.40 13.88 31.87
CA TYR A 165 9.59 13.39 32.57
C TYR A 165 10.10 12.07 32.00
N THR A 166 9.20 11.19 31.54
CA THR A 166 9.58 9.94 30.86
C THR A 166 10.31 10.21 29.55
N ASP A 167 9.83 11.15 28.74
CA ASP A 167 10.51 11.57 27.50
C ASP A 167 11.87 12.21 27.78
N GLN A 168 11.97 13.08 28.79
CA GLN A 168 13.23 13.70 29.22
C GLN A 168 14.26 12.66 29.68
N PHE A 169 13.82 11.71 30.53
CA PHE A 169 14.64 10.61 31.02
C PHE A 169 15.17 9.76 29.86
N LYS A 170 14.30 9.35 28.94
CA LYS A 170 14.66 8.56 27.76
C LYS A 170 15.67 9.29 26.87
N LYS A 171 15.40 10.56 26.54
CA LYS A 171 16.32 11.41 25.76
C LYS A 171 17.70 11.51 26.41
N ARG A 172 17.75 11.73 27.73
CA ARG A 172 19.00 11.80 28.48
C ARG A 172 19.78 10.50 28.41
N CYS A 173 19.13 9.36 28.65
CA CYS A 173 19.79 8.05 28.58
C CYS A 173 20.30 7.73 27.16
N VAL A 174 19.54 8.11 26.12
CA VAL A 174 19.99 7.99 24.71
C VAL A 174 21.23 8.86 24.44
N GLU A 175 21.29 10.08 24.96
CA GLU A 175 22.49 10.93 24.81
C GLU A 175 23.69 10.38 25.57
N GLN A 176 23.50 9.82 26.77
CA GLN A 176 24.57 9.14 27.51
C GLN A 176 25.08 7.90 26.78
N PHE A 177 24.18 7.12 26.17
CA PHE A 177 24.56 6.00 25.32
C PHE A 177 25.41 6.46 24.12
N LYS A 178 25.00 7.53 23.43
CA LYS A 178 25.78 8.13 22.32
C LYS A 178 27.17 8.60 22.77
N GLN A 179 27.29 9.06 24.01
CA GLN A 179 28.55 9.50 24.62
C GLN A 179 29.40 8.34 25.17
N GLY A 180 28.88 7.11 25.17
CA GLY A 180 29.57 5.92 25.68
C GLY A 180 29.58 5.79 27.21
N THR A 181 28.75 6.57 27.92
CA THR A 181 28.66 6.53 29.39
C THR A 181 27.56 5.58 29.89
N LEU A 182 26.70 5.08 28.98
CA LEU A 182 25.62 4.15 29.27
C LEU A 182 25.72 2.94 28.31
N GLY A 183 25.60 1.73 28.86
CA GLY A 183 25.69 0.47 28.11
C GLY A 183 24.38 0.06 27.44
N ILE A 184 24.45 -0.89 26.50
CA ILE A 184 23.26 -1.33 25.74
C ILE A 184 22.22 -2.03 26.62
N GLU A 185 22.67 -2.76 27.64
CA GLU A 185 21.81 -3.44 28.62
C GLU A 185 21.01 -2.43 29.46
N GLN A 186 21.66 -1.31 29.81
CA GLN A 186 21.01 -0.20 30.52
C GLN A 186 20.02 0.52 29.62
N LEU A 187 20.36 0.74 28.35
CA LEU A 187 19.46 1.39 27.39
C LEU A 187 18.21 0.54 27.16
N ALA A 188 18.38 -0.78 27.02
CA ALA A 188 17.25 -1.72 26.91
C ALA A 188 16.36 -1.72 28.17
N ALA A 189 16.96 -1.63 29.37
CA ALA A 189 16.22 -1.52 30.62
C ALA A 189 15.47 -0.18 30.74
N VAL A 190 16.08 0.92 30.30
CA VAL A 190 15.43 2.24 30.23
C VAL A 190 14.24 2.21 29.29
N ASP A 191 14.38 1.61 28.10
CA ASP A 191 13.27 1.46 27.16
C ASP A 191 12.13 0.62 27.74
N GLY A 192 12.44 -0.53 28.37
CA GLY A 192 11.45 -1.36 29.04
C GLY A 192 10.72 -0.65 30.19
N LEU A 193 11.43 0.19 30.96
CA LEU A 193 10.85 1.00 32.03
C LEU A 193 9.93 2.09 31.49
N CYS A 194 10.38 2.85 30.48
CA CYS A 194 9.57 3.88 29.83
C CYS A 194 8.27 3.29 29.26
N ASP A 195 8.37 2.15 28.57
CA ASP A 195 7.20 1.45 28.04
C ASP A 195 6.21 1.03 29.15
N LEU A 196 6.72 0.52 30.27
CA LEU A 196 5.90 0.14 31.43
C LEU A 196 5.20 1.36 32.05
N ILE A 197 5.91 2.49 32.18
CA ILE A 197 5.33 3.73 32.70
C ILE A 197 4.19 4.19 31.80
N THR A 198 4.43 4.28 30.49
CA THR A 198 3.43 4.71 29.50
C THR A 198 2.20 3.79 29.48
N GLU A 199 2.40 2.48 29.65
CA GLU A 199 1.32 1.50 29.82
C GLU A 199 0.53 1.73 31.13
N THR A 200 1.22 1.97 32.24
CA THR A 200 0.61 2.17 33.57
C THR A 200 -0.28 3.41 33.61
N ILE A 201 0.10 4.48 32.93
CA ILE A 201 -0.69 5.72 32.85
C ILE A 201 -1.74 5.71 31.72
N GLY A 202 -1.86 4.61 30.97
CA GLY A 202 -2.83 4.46 29.88
C GLY A 202 -2.57 5.35 28.66
N ALA A 203 -1.32 5.82 28.48
CA ALA A 203 -0.94 6.73 27.39
C ALA A 203 -0.26 6.02 26.21
N LYS A 204 -0.21 4.68 26.23
CA LYS A 204 0.45 3.89 25.18
C LYS A 204 -0.42 3.89 23.93
N ASP A 205 0.12 4.43 22.84
CA ASP A 205 -0.48 4.25 21.53
C ASP A 205 -0.28 2.80 21.10
N LEU A 206 -1.39 2.07 20.93
CA LEU A 206 -1.40 0.64 20.64
C LEU A 206 -1.46 0.36 19.13
N VAL A 207 -1.16 1.36 18.30
CA VAL A 207 -1.07 1.19 16.85
C VAL A 207 0.00 0.15 16.51
N LYS A 208 -0.44 -0.94 15.87
CA LYS A 208 0.42 -2.01 15.38
C LYS A 208 0.86 -1.73 13.94
N LYS A 209 2.02 -2.22 13.57
CA LYS A 209 2.47 -2.26 12.18
C LYS A 209 2.11 -3.60 11.58
N TYR A 210 1.23 -3.60 10.58
CA TYR A 210 0.88 -4.78 9.78
C TYR A 210 1.79 -4.83 8.56
N HIS A 211 2.55 -5.91 8.44
CA HIS A 211 3.44 -6.15 7.30
C HIS A 211 2.63 -6.79 6.18
N MET A 212 2.51 -6.08 5.07
CA MET A 212 1.69 -6.44 3.93
C MET A 212 2.57 -7.01 2.84
N ASN A 213 2.17 -8.14 2.26
CA ASN A 213 2.79 -8.73 1.07
C ASN A 213 2.45 -7.90 -0.17
N LEU A 214 3.10 -6.74 -0.27
CA LEU A 214 2.79 -5.65 -1.16
C LEU A 214 4.06 -4.83 -1.40
N SER A 215 4.10 -4.10 -2.53
CA SER A 215 4.95 -2.93 -2.71
C SER A 215 4.07 -1.72 -3.04
N VAL A 216 4.13 -0.68 -2.20
CA VAL A 216 3.40 0.58 -2.38
C VAL A 216 3.89 1.27 -3.66
N PHE A 217 5.19 1.31 -3.89
CA PHE A 217 5.78 1.91 -5.09
C PHE A 217 5.34 1.24 -6.40
N THR A 218 5.04 -0.06 -6.35
CA THR A 218 4.62 -0.82 -7.53
C THR A 218 3.12 -0.79 -7.75
N SER A 219 2.32 -0.83 -6.68
CA SER A 219 0.87 -1.06 -6.81
C SER A 219 0.00 0.11 -6.34
N ILE A 220 0.58 1.08 -5.64
CA ILE A 220 -0.12 2.25 -5.08
C ILE A 220 0.74 3.53 -5.21
N PRO A 221 1.31 3.83 -6.40
CA PRO A 221 2.21 4.97 -6.58
C PRO A 221 1.58 6.34 -6.31
N ASP A 222 0.27 6.54 -6.54
CA ASP A 222 -0.37 7.84 -6.28
C ASP A 222 -0.43 8.14 -4.77
N PHE A 223 -0.55 7.11 -3.91
CA PHE A 223 -0.46 7.31 -2.45
C PHE A 223 0.91 7.87 -2.05
N TRP A 224 1.99 7.27 -2.57
CA TRP A 224 3.35 7.70 -2.27
C TRP A 224 3.69 9.07 -2.87
N SER A 225 3.27 9.33 -4.11
CA SER A 225 3.74 10.49 -4.87
C SER A 225 2.92 11.76 -4.66
N ILE A 226 1.61 11.64 -4.43
CA ILE A 226 0.69 12.78 -4.33
C ILE A 226 -0.27 12.68 -3.13
N ASP A 227 0.03 11.82 -2.14
CA ASP A 227 -0.80 11.62 -0.94
C ASP A 227 -2.25 11.19 -1.25
N GLN A 228 -2.50 10.56 -2.41
CA GLN A 228 -3.83 10.08 -2.78
C GLN A 228 -4.31 9.03 -1.77
N LEU A 229 -5.52 9.18 -1.23
CA LEU A 229 -6.11 8.17 -0.35
C LEU A 229 -6.95 7.17 -1.14
N PHE A 230 -6.95 5.93 -0.67
CA PHE A 230 -7.75 4.84 -1.20
C PHE A 230 -8.54 4.18 -0.07
N PRO A 231 -9.80 3.74 -0.31
CA PRO A 231 -10.50 2.90 0.63
C PRO A 231 -9.79 1.55 0.78
N ILE A 232 -9.33 1.26 1.98
CA ILE A 232 -8.70 -0.02 2.32
C ILE A 232 -9.46 -0.64 3.48
N VAL A 233 -9.93 -1.87 3.29
CA VAL A 233 -10.67 -2.62 4.32
C VAL A 233 -10.27 -4.10 4.32
N PRO A 234 -10.40 -4.81 5.45
CA PRO A 234 -10.42 -6.26 5.44
C PRO A 234 -11.52 -6.78 4.51
N ILE A 235 -11.25 -7.82 3.74
CA ILE A 235 -12.26 -8.41 2.82
C ILE A 235 -12.92 -9.67 3.39
N HIS A 236 -12.67 -9.95 4.66
CA HIS A 236 -13.28 -11.02 5.43
C HIS A 236 -13.38 -10.60 6.91
N ARG A 237 -14.10 -11.40 7.71
CA ARG A 237 -14.41 -11.11 9.12
C ARG A 237 -15.16 -9.79 9.34
N LEU A 238 -15.92 -9.33 8.35
CA LEU A 238 -16.66 -8.06 8.42
C LEU A 238 -17.79 -8.04 9.47
N ASP A 239 -18.24 -9.21 9.92
CA ASP A 239 -19.21 -9.36 11.01
C ASP A 239 -18.56 -9.33 12.41
N GLU A 240 -17.22 -9.35 12.47
CA GLU A 240 -16.45 -9.24 13.71
C GLU A 240 -16.01 -7.79 13.91
N LYS A 241 -16.07 -7.31 15.16
CA LYS A 241 -15.61 -5.95 15.47
C LYS A 241 -14.07 -5.94 15.50
N PRO A 242 -13.39 -5.07 14.72
CA PRO A 242 -11.94 -4.88 14.82
C PRO A 242 -11.53 -4.48 16.24
N THR A 243 -10.47 -5.10 16.76
CA THR A 243 -10.01 -4.95 18.15
C THR A 243 -8.72 -4.15 18.27
N VAL A 244 -8.03 -3.89 17.16
CA VAL A 244 -6.77 -3.16 17.15
C VAL A 244 -6.75 -2.07 16.10
N ARG A 245 -5.84 -1.11 16.29
CA ARG A 245 -5.51 -0.09 15.31
C ARG A 245 -4.18 -0.44 14.68
N GLY A 246 -4.03 -0.21 13.38
CA GLY A 246 -2.76 -0.47 12.72
C GLY A 246 -2.47 0.42 11.52
N ILE A 247 -1.18 0.57 11.25
CA ILE A 247 -0.65 1.10 9.99
C ILE A 247 -0.20 -0.06 9.12
N LEU A 248 -0.19 0.14 7.81
CA LEU A 248 0.24 -0.89 6.86
C LEU A 248 1.66 -0.56 6.42
N SER A 249 2.57 -1.51 6.51
CA SER A 249 3.95 -1.41 6.01
C SER A 249 4.09 -2.43 4.90
N ASP A 250 4.70 -2.04 3.79
CA ASP A 250 4.95 -2.94 2.68
C ASP A 250 6.25 -3.76 2.91
N LEU A 251 6.65 -4.55 1.91
CA LEU A 251 7.86 -5.39 1.99
C LEU A 251 9.16 -4.70 1.59
N THR A 252 9.09 -3.45 1.15
CA THR A 252 10.27 -2.74 0.69
C THR A 252 11.17 -2.36 1.87
N CYS A 253 12.44 -2.11 1.57
CA CYS A 253 13.41 -1.65 2.57
C CYS A 253 13.34 -0.13 2.79
N ASP A 254 12.46 0.55 2.07
CA ASP A 254 12.28 1.99 2.12
C ASP A 254 11.26 2.36 3.20
N SER A 255 11.58 3.37 4.01
CA SER A 255 10.69 3.85 5.07
C SER A 255 9.40 4.50 4.55
N ASP A 256 9.40 4.93 3.28
CA ASP A 256 8.22 5.47 2.60
C ASP A 256 7.26 4.36 2.12
N GLY A 257 7.69 3.09 2.16
CA GLY A 257 6.87 1.90 1.91
C GLY A 257 5.85 1.62 3.02
N LYS A 258 5.00 2.59 3.34
CA LYS A 258 3.97 2.48 4.37
C LYS A 258 2.72 3.28 4.00
N ILE A 259 1.57 2.82 4.49
CA ILE A 259 0.30 3.54 4.46
C ILE A 259 -0.05 3.87 5.92
N ASP A 260 0.07 5.15 6.25
CA ASP A 260 -0.18 5.72 7.58
C ASP A 260 -1.18 6.89 7.56
N LYS A 261 -1.82 7.14 6.41
CA LYS A 261 -2.93 8.07 6.23
C LYS A 261 -4.13 7.31 5.66
N PHE A 262 -5.29 7.47 6.30
CA PHE A 262 -6.51 6.79 5.91
C PHE A 262 -7.68 7.79 5.81
N ILE A 263 -8.75 7.33 5.16
CA ILE A 263 -10.00 8.09 4.99
C ILE A 263 -10.46 8.67 6.33
N GLY A 264 -10.92 9.93 6.31
CA GLY A 264 -11.34 10.67 7.51
C GLY A 264 -10.21 11.38 8.26
N GLY A 265 -8.99 11.43 7.70
CA GLY A 265 -7.83 12.06 8.35
C GLY A 265 -7.23 11.19 9.47
N GLU A 266 -7.53 9.90 9.45
CA GLU A 266 -7.09 8.93 10.45
C GLU A 266 -5.64 8.50 10.17
N SER A 267 -4.84 8.35 11.23
CA SER A 267 -3.44 7.89 11.14
C SER A 267 -3.28 6.37 11.30
N SER A 268 -4.38 5.64 11.45
CA SER A 268 -4.40 4.18 11.56
C SER A 268 -5.76 3.62 11.14
N LEU A 269 -5.79 2.33 10.80
CA LEU A 269 -6.98 1.61 10.37
C LEU A 269 -7.45 0.67 11.50
N PRO A 270 -8.76 0.54 11.76
CA PRO A 270 -9.28 -0.52 12.63
C PRO A 270 -9.11 -1.88 11.94
N LEU A 271 -8.40 -2.80 12.59
CA LEU A 271 -8.04 -4.12 12.08
C LEU A 271 -8.34 -5.23 13.10
N HIS A 272 -8.41 -6.46 12.61
CA HIS A 272 -8.50 -7.66 13.45
C HIS A 272 -7.10 -8.11 13.87
N GLU A 273 -6.98 -8.65 15.07
CA GLU A 273 -5.75 -9.31 15.51
C GLU A 273 -5.40 -10.46 14.55
N LEU A 274 -4.11 -10.57 14.18
CA LEU A 274 -3.64 -11.71 13.38
C LEU A 274 -3.57 -12.95 14.27
N GLU A 275 -4.27 -14.00 13.86
CA GLU A 275 -4.22 -15.29 14.55
C GLU A 275 -2.95 -16.03 14.10
N GLY A 276 -2.11 -16.45 15.05
CA GLY A 276 -0.80 -17.07 14.77
C GLY A 276 -0.84 -18.44 14.09
N HIS A 277 -2.03 -18.93 13.69
CA HIS A 277 -2.22 -20.27 13.12
C HIS A 277 -3.23 -20.22 11.97
N GLY A 278 -2.73 -20.40 10.74
CA GLY A 278 -3.48 -21.00 9.63
C GLY A 278 -4.75 -20.28 9.18
N GLY A 279 -4.62 -19.05 8.70
CA GLY A 279 -5.68 -18.35 7.96
C GLY A 279 -5.15 -17.01 7.45
N GLY A 280 -5.03 -16.85 6.13
CA GLY A 280 -4.53 -15.60 5.55
C GLY A 280 -5.41 -14.41 5.91
N TYR A 281 -4.81 -13.30 6.34
CA TYR A 281 -5.54 -12.06 6.62
C TYR A 281 -5.42 -11.12 5.42
N TYR A 282 -6.51 -10.89 4.70
CA TYR A 282 -6.48 -10.18 3.42
C TYR A 282 -7.18 -8.83 3.51
N LEU A 283 -6.56 -7.84 2.90
CA LEU A 283 -7.12 -6.51 2.72
C LEU A 283 -7.36 -6.27 1.23
N GLY A 284 -8.40 -5.49 0.95
CA GLY A 284 -8.73 -4.98 -0.37
C GLY A 284 -8.57 -3.48 -0.40
N MET A 285 -7.80 -2.98 -1.36
CA MET A 285 -7.77 -1.57 -1.73
C MET A 285 -8.68 -1.35 -2.94
N PHE A 286 -9.60 -0.40 -2.80
CA PHE A 286 -10.59 -0.04 -3.81
C PHE A 286 -10.21 1.27 -4.50
N LEU A 287 -10.85 1.55 -5.63
CA LEU A 287 -10.66 2.78 -6.41
C LEU A 287 -9.26 2.95 -7.05
N GLY A 288 -8.43 1.90 -7.06
CA GLY A 288 -7.09 1.88 -7.68
C GLY A 288 -7.08 1.52 -9.17
N GLY A 289 -8.22 1.59 -9.86
CA GLY A 289 -8.30 1.20 -11.28
C GLY A 289 -7.82 2.26 -12.27
N ALA A 290 -7.57 3.49 -11.82
CA ALA A 290 -7.01 4.57 -12.62
C ALA A 290 -5.56 4.80 -12.20
N TYR A 291 -4.67 5.00 -13.17
CA TYR A 291 -3.25 5.37 -13.00
C TYR A 291 -2.34 4.33 -12.34
N GLU A 292 -2.75 3.66 -11.25
CA GLU A 292 -1.87 2.82 -10.42
C GLU A 292 -1.08 1.78 -11.22
N GLU A 293 -1.74 0.98 -12.06
CA GLU A 293 -1.07 -0.06 -12.87
C GLU A 293 -0.06 0.53 -13.88
N ALA A 294 -0.36 1.70 -14.42
CA ALA A 294 0.48 2.33 -15.45
C ALA A 294 1.69 3.08 -14.87
N LEU A 295 1.57 3.58 -13.63
CA LEU A 295 2.62 4.34 -12.95
C LEU A 295 3.52 3.48 -12.06
N GLY A 296 3.12 2.24 -11.78
CA GLY A 296 3.84 1.31 -10.93
C GLY A 296 5.32 1.12 -11.31
N GLY A 297 6.20 1.32 -10.33
CA GLY A 297 7.64 1.09 -10.48
C GLY A 297 8.09 -0.32 -10.09
N LEU A 298 9.38 -0.60 -10.26
CA LEU A 298 10.03 -1.86 -9.84
C LEU A 298 10.96 -1.63 -8.62
N HIS A 299 10.49 -0.86 -7.64
CA HIS A 299 11.27 -0.59 -6.43
C HIS A 299 11.59 -1.92 -5.72
N ASN A 300 12.85 -2.11 -5.29
CA ASN A 300 13.35 -3.38 -4.78
C ASN A 300 13.13 -4.61 -5.69
N LEU A 301 12.93 -4.39 -7.00
CA LEU A 301 12.62 -5.45 -7.96
C LEU A 301 11.30 -6.19 -7.65
N PHE A 302 10.39 -5.57 -6.90
CA PHE A 302 9.02 -6.06 -6.83
C PHE A 302 8.31 -5.76 -8.15
N GLY A 303 7.74 -6.80 -8.76
CA GLY A 303 6.97 -6.71 -9.99
C GLY A 303 5.48 -6.47 -9.73
N GLY A 304 4.70 -6.25 -10.78
CA GLY A 304 3.24 -6.08 -10.64
C GLY A 304 2.55 -7.31 -10.02
N PRO A 305 1.34 -7.14 -9.45
CA PRO A 305 0.58 -8.26 -8.89
C PRO A 305 0.06 -9.19 -9.99
N SER A 306 -0.41 -10.38 -9.59
CA SER A 306 -1.20 -11.24 -10.48
C SER A 306 -2.56 -10.60 -10.78
N VAL A 307 -3.06 -10.75 -12.00
CA VAL A 307 -4.31 -10.13 -12.47
C VAL A 307 -5.34 -11.20 -12.76
N VAL A 308 -6.50 -11.09 -12.10
CA VAL A 308 -7.67 -11.94 -12.33
C VAL A 308 -8.83 -11.08 -12.83
N ARG A 309 -9.44 -11.48 -13.95
CA ARG A 309 -10.64 -10.86 -14.48
C ARG A 309 -11.85 -11.71 -14.17
N VAL A 310 -12.78 -11.13 -13.41
CA VAL A 310 -14.06 -11.73 -13.06
C VAL A 310 -15.19 -11.05 -13.85
N LEU A 311 -16.18 -11.84 -14.26
CA LEU A 311 -17.45 -11.34 -14.78
C LEU A 311 -18.59 -11.91 -13.95
N GLN A 312 -19.63 -11.11 -13.74
CA GLN A 312 -20.88 -11.60 -13.16
C GLN A 312 -21.44 -12.72 -14.06
N SER A 313 -21.96 -13.76 -13.43
CA SER A 313 -22.55 -14.91 -14.12
C SER A 313 -23.77 -15.41 -13.37
N ASP A 314 -24.78 -15.86 -14.09
CA ASP A 314 -25.99 -16.47 -13.52
C ASP A 314 -25.76 -17.91 -13.00
N GLY A 315 -24.51 -18.39 -13.04
CA GLY A 315 -24.12 -19.69 -12.51
C GLY A 315 -24.17 -19.79 -10.98
N PRO A 316 -23.94 -20.98 -10.41
CA PRO A 316 -24.11 -21.26 -8.98
C PRO A 316 -23.22 -20.42 -8.06
N HIS A 317 -22.11 -19.87 -8.58
CA HIS A 317 -21.17 -19.04 -7.83
C HIS A 317 -21.39 -17.53 -8.02
N GLY A 318 -22.30 -17.10 -8.89
CA GLY A 318 -22.58 -15.68 -9.16
C GLY A 318 -21.51 -14.94 -9.99
N PHE A 319 -20.37 -15.57 -10.28
CA PHE A 319 -19.31 -15.03 -11.11
C PHE A 319 -18.55 -16.11 -11.89
N ALA A 320 -17.82 -15.71 -12.92
CA ALA A 320 -16.90 -16.54 -13.68
C ALA A 320 -15.54 -15.84 -13.81
N VAL A 321 -14.46 -16.59 -13.55
CA VAL A 321 -13.09 -16.14 -13.86
C VAL A 321 -12.86 -16.32 -15.35
N THR A 322 -12.70 -15.22 -16.07
CA THR A 322 -12.52 -15.23 -17.54
C THR A 322 -11.06 -15.15 -17.95
N ARG A 323 -10.20 -14.64 -17.08
CA ARG A 323 -8.75 -14.55 -17.31
C ARG A 323 -8.04 -14.56 -15.96
N ALA A 324 -6.96 -15.32 -15.88
CA ALA A 324 -6.00 -15.28 -14.78
C ALA A 324 -4.60 -15.20 -15.40
N VAL A 325 -3.84 -14.20 -15.01
CA VAL A 325 -2.47 -13.96 -15.48
C VAL A 325 -1.60 -13.76 -14.26
N SER A 326 -0.57 -14.60 -14.11
CA SER A 326 0.42 -14.42 -13.06
C SER A 326 1.19 -13.12 -13.26
N GLY A 327 1.58 -12.47 -12.17
CA GLY A 327 2.51 -11.35 -12.22
C GLY A 327 3.89 -11.80 -12.73
N PRO A 328 4.77 -10.84 -13.08
CA PRO A 328 6.12 -11.14 -13.57
C PRO A 328 6.91 -11.95 -12.53
N SER A 329 7.66 -12.93 -13.03
CA SER A 329 8.63 -13.69 -12.24
C SER A 329 9.87 -12.85 -11.90
N CYS A 330 10.69 -13.33 -10.96
CA CYS A 330 12.02 -12.76 -10.70
C CYS A 330 12.85 -12.67 -11.98
N ALA A 331 12.79 -13.67 -12.85
CA ALA A 331 13.46 -13.66 -14.14
C ALA A 331 12.93 -12.56 -15.08
N ASP A 332 11.61 -12.33 -15.12
CA ASP A 332 11.02 -11.26 -15.92
C ASP A 332 11.48 -9.88 -15.44
N VAL A 333 11.47 -9.66 -14.12
CA VAL A 333 11.96 -8.40 -13.53
C VAL A 333 13.44 -8.19 -13.83
N LEU A 334 14.27 -9.23 -13.72
CA LEU A 334 15.69 -9.16 -14.08
C LEU A 334 15.90 -8.81 -15.56
N ARG A 335 15.07 -9.33 -16.48
CA ARG A 335 15.13 -8.96 -17.91
C ARG A 335 14.81 -7.49 -18.13
N VAL A 336 13.83 -6.94 -17.41
CA VAL A 336 13.52 -5.49 -17.48
C VAL A 336 14.75 -4.67 -17.08
N MET A 337 15.49 -5.13 -16.08
CA MET A 337 16.76 -4.54 -15.63
C MET A 337 17.96 -4.85 -16.53
N GLN A 338 17.75 -5.37 -17.75
CA GLN A 338 18.79 -5.69 -18.74
C GLN A 338 19.78 -6.77 -18.29
N HIS A 339 19.33 -7.70 -17.44
CA HIS A 339 20.09 -8.91 -17.12
C HIS A 339 19.67 -10.09 -18.00
N GLU A 340 20.50 -11.13 -17.99
CA GLU A 340 20.27 -12.41 -18.70
C GLU A 340 20.03 -13.53 -17.67
N PRO A 341 18.77 -13.75 -17.22
CA PRO A 341 18.48 -14.70 -16.14
C PRO A 341 18.94 -16.13 -16.43
N GLN A 342 18.88 -16.55 -17.69
CA GLN A 342 19.35 -17.88 -18.10
C GLN A 342 20.84 -18.07 -17.84
N LEU A 343 21.67 -17.08 -18.22
CA LEU A 343 23.12 -17.11 -17.98
C LEU A 343 23.44 -17.01 -16.47
N MET A 344 22.68 -16.20 -15.74
CA MET A 344 22.80 -16.09 -14.27
C MET A 344 22.51 -17.43 -13.60
N PHE A 345 21.42 -18.10 -13.99
CA PHE A 345 21.06 -19.41 -13.49
C PHE A 345 22.13 -20.46 -13.81
N GLU A 346 22.61 -20.53 -15.05
CA GLU A 346 23.68 -21.46 -15.45
C GLU A 346 24.95 -21.26 -14.63
N THR A 347 25.34 -20.00 -14.40
CA THR A 347 26.50 -19.64 -13.59
C THR A 347 26.32 -20.06 -12.12
N LEU A 348 25.15 -19.79 -11.53
CA LEU A 348 24.86 -20.17 -10.15
C LEU A 348 24.77 -21.69 -9.99
N LYS A 349 24.16 -22.38 -10.95
CA LYS A 349 24.09 -23.83 -11.00
C LYS A 349 25.48 -24.44 -11.07
N HIS A 350 26.37 -23.92 -11.91
CA HIS A 350 27.76 -24.40 -11.99
C HIS A 350 28.49 -24.27 -10.64
N ARG A 351 28.41 -23.09 -10.01
CA ARG A 351 29.03 -22.85 -8.70
C ARG A 351 28.47 -23.77 -7.61
N ALA A 352 27.16 -24.03 -7.62
CA ALA A 352 26.51 -24.95 -6.71
C ALA A 352 27.04 -26.38 -6.88
N LEU A 353 27.19 -26.84 -8.13
CA LEU A 353 27.76 -28.15 -8.44
C LEU A 353 29.23 -28.26 -7.97
N GLU A 354 30.06 -27.27 -8.28
CA GLU A 354 31.47 -27.23 -7.83
C GLU A 354 31.61 -27.31 -6.31
N PHE A 355 30.74 -26.61 -5.58
CA PHE A 355 30.75 -26.64 -4.11
C PHE A 355 30.39 -28.03 -3.56
N CYS A 356 29.39 -28.69 -4.16
CA CYS A 356 28.96 -30.03 -3.76
C CYS A 356 29.98 -31.12 -4.10
N GLU A 357 30.72 -30.98 -5.21
CA GLU A 357 31.80 -31.90 -5.59
C GLU A 357 33.00 -31.85 -4.63
N GLN A 358 33.24 -30.71 -3.97
CA GLN A 358 34.36 -30.54 -3.02
C GLN A 358 34.12 -31.15 -1.62
N HIS A 359 32.91 -31.64 -1.31
CA HIS A 359 32.51 -32.05 0.06
C HIS A 359 31.95 -33.50 0.22
N ASP A 360 32.21 -34.40 -0.74
CA ASP A 360 32.09 -35.89 -0.74
C ASP A 360 30.75 -36.63 -0.42
N ASP A 361 30.55 -37.69 -1.22
CA ASP A 361 29.61 -38.84 -1.34
C ASP A 361 28.07 -38.78 -1.12
N ASP A 362 27.46 -37.89 -0.34
CA ASP A 362 25.97 -37.77 -0.25
C ASP A 362 25.40 -36.64 -1.16
N SER A 363 26.23 -36.16 -2.09
CA SER A 363 26.19 -34.81 -2.65
C SER A 363 25.33 -34.61 -3.91
N VAL A 364 25.07 -35.67 -4.69
CA VAL A 364 24.39 -35.53 -6.00
C VAL A 364 22.90 -35.18 -5.83
N VAL A 365 22.23 -35.79 -4.84
CA VAL A 365 20.83 -35.48 -4.51
C VAL A 365 20.70 -34.05 -3.98
N ASN A 366 21.70 -33.60 -3.21
CA ASN A 366 21.74 -32.26 -2.62
C ASN A 366 22.02 -31.18 -3.68
N ALA A 367 22.90 -31.45 -4.64
CA ALA A 367 23.23 -30.51 -5.71
C ALA A 367 22.08 -30.35 -6.73
N ALA A 368 21.42 -31.45 -7.09
CA ALA A 368 20.22 -31.40 -7.93
C ALA A 368 19.05 -30.68 -7.23
N GLY A 369 18.88 -30.92 -5.91
CA GLY A 369 17.93 -30.20 -5.08
C GLY A 369 18.21 -28.69 -5.06
N LEU A 370 19.46 -28.30 -4.84
CA LEU A 370 19.89 -26.89 -4.84
C LEU A 370 19.69 -26.22 -6.21
N ALA A 371 20.06 -26.90 -7.29
CA ALA A 371 19.84 -26.39 -8.65
C ALA A 371 18.35 -26.21 -8.97
N ASN A 372 17.50 -27.14 -8.53
CA ASN A 372 16.05 -27.03 -8.69
C ASN A 372 15.48 -25.87 -7.84
N SER A 373 15.94 -25.69 -6.61
CA SER A 373 15.55 -24.56 -5.77
C SER A 373 15.97 -23.23 -6.39
N LEU A 374 17.18 -23.15 -6.95
CA LEU A 374 17.64 -21.98 -7.69
C LEU A 374 16.75 -21.71 -8.91
N ALA A 375 16.45 -22.72 -9.73
CA ALA A 375 15.59 -22.56 -10.90
C ALA A 375 14.21 -22.01 -10.51
N ARG A 376 13.58 -22.60 -9.47
CA ARG A 376 12.30 -22.13 -8.94
C ARG A 376 12.35 -20.68 -8.47
N SER A 377 13.42 -20.25 -7.81
CA SER A 377 13.56 -18.85 -7.38
C SER A 377 13.54 -17.85 -8.53
N PHE A 378 13.99 -18.24 -9.74
CA PHE A 378 13.90 -17.40 -10.93
C PHE A 378 12.47 -17.35 -11.50
N ASP A 379 11.71 -18.44 -11.39
CA ASP A 379 10.34 -18.54 -11.91
C ASP A 379 9.27 -18.02 -10.94
N ASN A 380 9.59 -17.91 -9.64
CA ASN A 380 8.70 -17.36 -8.63
C ASN A 380 8.44 -15.87 -8.83
N MET A 381 7.28 -15.39 -8.39
CA MET A 381 7.04 -13.96 -8.22
C MET A 381 7.93 -13.39 -7.12
N PRO A 382 8.36 -12.11 -7.22
CA PRO A 382 9.24 -11.48 -6.25
C PRO A 382 8.55 -11.10 -4.93
N TYR A 383 7.48 -11.80 -4.54
CA TYR A 383 6.71 -11.55 -3.31
C TYR A 383 6.88 -12.71 -2.32
N LEU A 384 6.57 -12.46 -1.05
CA LEU A 384 6.73 -13.48 -0.01
C LEU A 384 5.61 -14.51 -0.08
N VAL A 385 5.91 -15.73 0.39
CA VAL A 385 4.93 -16.82 0.48
C VAL A 385 4.91 -17.30 1.93
N SER A 386 3.71 -17.47 2.49
CA SER A 386 3.56 -17.99 3.85
C SER A 386 4.02 -19.45 3.93
N SER A 387 4.74 -19.81 4.99
CA SER A 387 5.37 -21.11 5.18
C SER A 387 4.36 -22.23 5.48
N SER A 388 3.59 -22.62 4.46
CA SER A 388 2.77 -23.84 4.50
C SER A 388 3.60 -25.03 4.02
N THR A 389 4.34 -25.65 4.95
CA THR A 389 5.06 -26.94 4.78
C THR A 389 5.95 -27.06 3.53
N CYS A 390 7.25 -26.78 3.69
CA CYS A 390 8.27 -27.19 2.71
C CYS A 390 9.40 -28.01 3.35
N CYS A 391 9.86 -28.98 2.54
CA CYS A 391 10.69 -30.14 2.83
C CYS A 391 12.17 -29.84 3.12
N LEU A 392 12.47 -28.74 3.81
CA LEU A 392 13.84 -28.32 4.16
C LEU A 392 14.01 -28.04 5.65
N ASN A 393 13.28 -28.79 6.49
CA ASN A 393 13.59 -28.91 7.91
C ASN A 393 14.81 -29.82 8.12
N ALA A 394 15.98 -29.34 7.71
CA ALA A 394 17.25 -29.74 8.30
C ALA A 394 18.28 -28.65 8.02
N LEU A 395 18.86 -28.12 9.10
CA LEU A 395 20.05 -27.25 9.14
C LEU A 395 19.79 -25.73 9.00
N THR A 396 19.01 -25.15 9.92
CA THR A 396 19.44 -24.04 10.80
C THR A 396 18.25 -23.60 11.64
N ASN A 397 18.38 -23.60 12.97
CA ASN A 397 17.37 -23.05 13.89
C ASN A 397 17.32 -21.52 13.74
N ASN A 398 16.62 -21.01 12.75
CA ASN A 398 16.29 -19.60 12.65
C ASN A 398 14.89 -19.43 12.06
N ASP A 399 13.99 -18.82 12.83
CA ASP A 399 12.61 -18.51 12.43
C ASP A 399 12.61 -17.33 11.43
N GLY A 400 12.98 -17.62 10.19
CA GLY A 400 12.95 -16.68 9.06
C GLY A 400 11.82 -17.00 8.07
N PHE A 401 11.21 -15.97 7.48
CA PHE A 401 10.34 -16.11 6.31
C PHE A 401 11.20 -16.43 5.07
N TYR A 402 10.82 -17.45 4.30
CA TYR A 402 11.53 -17.89 3.09
C TYR A 402 10.57 -17.99 1.89
N TYR A 403 11.08 -17.79 0.68
CA TYR A 403 10.37 -18.05 -0.57
C TYR A 403 10.01 -19.55 -0.65
N CYS A 404 8.72 -19.88 -0.72
CA CYS A 404 8.23 -21.26 -0.80
C CYS A 404 7.15 -21.46 -1.86
N SER A 405 7.11 -22.70 -2.33
CA SER A 405 6.48 -23.25 -3.54
C SER A 405 4.95 -23.27 -3.54
N GLY A 406 4.37 -23.23 -4.75
CA GLY A 406 3.04 -23.77 -5.04
C GLY A 406 3.10 -24.64 -6.29
N ASP A 407 2.84 -25.95 -6.14
CA ASP A 407 2.11 -26.81 -7.10
C ASP A 407 2.18 -28.27 -6.63
N ASP A 408 1.10 -28.73 -5.98
CA ASP A 408 0.71 -30.14 -5.90
C ASP A 408 -0.82 -30.23 -6.08
N PHE A 409 -1.30 -29.97 -7.30
CA PHE A 409 -2.62 -30.44 -7.73
C PHE A 409 -2.46 -31.87 -8.26
N SER A 410 -2.68 -32.85 -7.39
CA SER A 410 -2.85 -34.24 -7.82
C SER A 410 -4.25 -34.40 -8.44
N ALA A 411 -4.30 -34.48 -9.76
CA ALA A 411 -5.44 -35.01 -10.49
C ALA A 411 -5.44 -36.54 -10.33
N ALA A 412 -6.31 -37.07 -9.46
CA ALA A 412 -6.65 -38.48 -9.41
C ALA A 412 -8.09 -38.65 -8.91
N ASP A 413 -9.06 -38.67 -9.84
CA ASP A 413 -10.00 -39.79 -9.98
C ASP A 413 -11.01 -39.51 -11.10
N SER A 414 -10.72 -40.04 -12.29
CA SER A 414 -11.75 -40.38 -13.27
C SER A 414 -11.28 -41.55 -14.11
N ALA A 415 -11.59 -42.78 -13.66
CA ALA A 415 -12.08 -43.90 -14.47
C ALA A 415 -12.02 -45.22 -13.69
N SER A 416 -13.18 -45.75 -13.26
CA SER A 416 -13.66 -47.07 -13.68
C SER A 416 -14.99 -47.46 -13.01
N VAL A 417 -15.93 -47.86 -13.87
CA VAL A 417 -17.30 -48.42 -13.67
C VAL A 417 -18.42 -47.41 -13.46
#